data_AF-A0A1T3WFF5-F1
#
_entry.id   AF-A0A1T3WFF5-F1
#
_cell.length_a   1.000
_cell.length_b   1.000
_cell.length_c   1.000
_cell.angle_alpha   90.00
_cell.angle_beta   90.00
_cell.angle_gamma   90.00
#
_symmetry.space_group_name_H-M   'P 1'
#
loop_
_entity.id
_entity.type
_entity.pdbx_description
1 polymer ?
#
loop_
_entity_poly.entity_id
_entity_poly.type
_entity_poly.pdbx_seq_one_letter_code
_entity_poly.pdbx_strand_id
1 'polypeptide(L)'
;ALGALLLEQGHIAEAARAYEADLGLTDEVIRSNRHPNNVWALVGLHRCYELLGDTARARMIKPALDVALSRADPQVRSSCFCSRPLDAAAPAPSCCSG
;
A
#
# COMPACT_ATOMS: atom_id res chain seq x y z
N ALA A 1 6.65 -7.55 -6.57
CA ALA A 1 6.01 -8.02 -5.33
C ALA A 1 5.52 -9.45 -5.55
N LEU A 2 6.29 -10.45 -5.12
CA LEU A 2 5.95 -11.88 -5.26
C LEU A 2 4.64 -12.23 -4.51
N GLY A 3 4.42 -11.63 -3.33
CA GLY A 3 3.22 -11.88 -2.52
C GLY A 3 1.89 -11.52 -3.21
N ALA A 4 1.86 -10.48 -4.06
CA ALA A 4 0.63 -10.10 -4.75
C ALA A 4 0.20 -11.15 -5.77
N LEU A 5 1.16 -11.68 -6.54
CA LEU A 5 0.91 -12.74 -7.52
C LEU A 5 0.44 -14.04 -6.85
N LEU A 6 1.06 -14.41 -5.71
CA LEU A 6 0.66 -15.58 -4.93
C LEU A 6 -0.76 -15.42 -4.37
N LEU A 7 -1.10 -14.22 -3.89
CA LEU A 7 -2.42 -13.93 -3.36
C LEU A 7 -3.50 -14.00 -4.46
N GLU A 8 -3.22 -13.48 -5.65
CA GLU A 8 -4.10 -13.59 -6.83
C GLU A 8 -4.31 -15.04 -7.28
N GLN A 9 -3.30 -15.89 -7.10
CA GLN A 9 -3.38 -17.33 -7.38
C GLN A 9 -4.08 -18.13 -6.26
N GLY A 10 -4.49 -17.47 -5.17
CA GLY A 10 -5.13 -18.11 -4.02
C GLY A 10 -4.16 -18.78 -3.05
N HIS A 11 -2.85 -18.64 -3.25
CA HIS A 11 -1.81 -19.17 -2.36
C HIS A 11 -1.61 -18.24 -1.16
N ILE A 12 -2.64 -18.11 -0.32
CA ILE A 12 -2.70 -17.09 0.74
C ILE A 12 -1.57 -17.28 1.78
N ALA A 13 -1.28 -18.52 2.19
CA ALA A 13 -0.22 -18.79 3.18
C ALA A 13 1.19 -18.50 2.64
N GLU A 14 1.45 -18.81 1.36
CA GLU A 14 2.72 -18.48 0.72
C GLU A 14 2.85 -16.96 0.50
N ALA A 15 1.75 -16.30 0.14
CA ALA A 15 1.69 -14.84 0.03
C ALA A 15 2.02 -14.17 1.37
N ALA A 16 1.45 -14.65 2.48
CA ALA A 16 1.74 -14.16 3.83
C ALA A 16 3.24 -14.23 4.14
N ARG A 17 3.87 -15.39 3.91
CA ARG A 17 5.32 -15.57 4.12
C ARG A 17 6.14 -14.64 3.24
N ALA A 18 5.78 -14.49 1.97
CA ALA A 18 6.49 -13.57 1.07
C ALA A 18 6.40 -12.11 1.56
N TYR A 19 5.26 -11.69 2.11
CA TYR A 19 5.12 -10.36 2.70
C TYR A 19 5.85 -10.22 4.04
N GLU A 20 5.83 -11.23 4.91
CA GLU A 20 6.59 -11.23 6.17
C GLU A 20 8.10 -11.11 5.91
N ALA A 21 8.60 -11.84 4.92
CA ALA A 21 9.99 -11.77 4.48
C ALA A 21 10.35 -10.40 3.91
N ASP A 22 9.48 -9.82 3.06
CA ASP A 22 9.66 -8.47 2.51
C ASP A 22 9.68 -7.42 3.63
N LEU A 23 8.81 -7.54 4.63
CA LEU A 23 8.78 -6.62 5.78
C LEU A 23 9.92 -6.88 6.78
N GLY A 24 10.67 -7.97 6.62
CA GLY A 24 11.73 -8.36 7.53
C GLY A 24 11.26 -8.87 8.88
N LEU A 25 10.01 -9.36 8.95
CA LEU A 25 9.45 -10.05 10.12
C LEU A 25 10.04 -11.45 10.28
N THR A 26 10.56 -12.02 9.19
CA THR A 26 11.33 -13.27 9.17
C THR A 26 12.77 -13.01 8.74
N ASP A 27 13.66 -13.91 9.15
CA ASP A 27 15.07 -13.88 8.73
C ASP A 27 15.32 -14.59 7.38
N GLU A 28 14.27 -14.84 6.60
CA GLU A 28 14.32 -15.56 5.32
C GLU A 28 15.08 -14.78 4.23
N VAL A 29 15.14 -13.45 4.35
CA VAL A 29 15.74 -12.57 3.35
C VAL A 29 16.86 -11.73 3.98
N ILE A 30 17.93 -11.48 3.21
CA ILE A 30 19.05 -10.64 3.61
C ILE A 30 18.57 -9.23 4.00
N ARG A 31 19.21 -8.60 4.99
CA ARG A 31 18.77 -7.29 5.54
C ARG A 31 18.54 -6.21 4.48
N SER A 32 19.35 -6.17 3.43
CA SER A 32 19.25 -5.19 2.34
C SER A 32 17.95 -5.29 1.53
N ASN A 33 17.29 -6.43 1.55
CA ASN A 33 16.04 -6.69 0.83
C ASN A 33 14.82 -6.68 1.76
N ARG A 34 14.97 -6.13 2.98
CA ARG A 34 13.87 -5.92 3.93
C ARG A 34 13.37 -4.48 3.80
N HIS A 35 12.08 -4.32 3.60
CA HIS A 35 11.37 -3.07 3.38
C HIS A 35 10.31 -2.87 4.49
N PRO A 36 10.71 -2.60 5.74
CA PRO A 36 9.84 -2.66 6.92
C PRO A 36 8.64 -1.69 6.90
N ASN A 37 8.66 -0.67 6.04
CA ASN A 37 7.58 0.31 5.89
C ASN A 37 6.91 0.25 4.51
N ASN A 38 7.03 -0.86 3.78
CA ASN A 38 6.39 -1.02 2.49
C ASN A 38 4.87 -1.12 2.65
N VAL A 39 4.16 -0.04 2.29
CA VAL A 39 2.71 0.08 2.40
C VAL A 39 2.00 -1.07 1.68
N TRP A 40 2.47 -1.43 0.48
CA TRP A 40 1.87 -2.50 -0.32
C TRP A 40 2.00 -3.87 0.34
N ALA A 41 3.16 -4.13 0.97
CA ALA A 41 3.39 -5.37 1.69
C ALA A 41 2.56 -5.44 2.98
N LEU A 42 2.41 -4.33 3.70
CA LEU A 42 1.55 -4.25 4.89
C LEU A 42 0.08 -4.48 4.54
N VAL A 43 -0.42 -3.87 3.46
CA VAL A 43 -1.80 -4.08 2.97
C VAL A 43 -2.01 -5.55 2.59
N GLY A 44 -1.08 -6.10 1.81
CA GLY A 44 -1.14 -7.50 1.38
C GLY A 44 -1.11 -8.47 2.55
N LEU A 45 -0.20 -8.27 3.50
CA LEU A 45 -0.08 -9.12 4.69
C LEU A 45 -1.33 -9.07 5.57
N HIS A 46 -1.91 -7.88 5.77
CA HIS A 46 -3.15 -7.72 6.55
C HIS A 46 -4.28 -8.55 5.93
N ARG A 47 -4.45 -8.42 4.62
CA ARG A 47 -5.45 -9.19 3.88
C ARG A 47 -5.19 -10.69 3.97
N CYS A 48 -3.93 -11.13 3.91
CA CYS A 48 -3.60 -12.54 4.06
C CYS A 48 -4.00 -13.06 5.45
N TYR A 49 -3.71 -12.32 6.53
CA TYR A 49 -4.12 -12.72 7.87
C TYR A 49 -5.64 -12.75 8.05
N GLU A 50 -6.37 -11.80 7.47
CA GLU A 50 -7.84 -11.82 7.48
C GLU A 50 -8.40 -13.05 6.76
N LEU A 51 -7.85 -13.40 5.58
CA LEU A 51 -8.27 -14.55 4.80
C LEU A 51 -7.91 -15.89 5.47
N LEU A 52 -6.80 -15.94 6.21
CA LEU A 52 -6.42 -17.11 7.03
C LEU A 52 -7.21 -17.22 8.34
N GLY A 53 -8.03 -16.21 8.67
CA GLY A 53 -8.78 -16.15 9.94
C GLY A 53 -7.92 -15.79 11.15
N ASP A 54 -6.66 -15.39 10.95
CA ASP A 54 -5.75 -14.98 12.01
C ASP A 54 -5.95 -13.51 12.41
N THR A 55 -7.09 -13.27 13.05
CA THR A 55 -7.49 -11.92 13.49
C THR A 55 -6.53 -11.33 14.52
N ALA A 56 -5.80 -12.16 15.26
CA ALA A 56 -4.80 -11.71 16.23
C ALA A 56 -3.61 -11.06 15.50
N ARG A 57 -3.04 -11.75 14.50
CA ARG A 57 -1.94 -11.20 13.70
C ARG A 57 -2.38 -10.02 12.84
N ALA A 58 -3.57 -10.07 12.25
CA ALA A 58 -4.13 -8.92 11.52
C ALA A 58 -4.20 -7.67 12.41
N ARG A 59 -4.68 -7.80 13.65
CA ARG A 59 -4.75 -6.70 14.62
C ARG A 59 -3.37 -6.18 15.02
N MET A 60 -2.37 -7.05 15.16
CA MET A 60 -1.00 -6.64 15.51
C MET A 60 -0.36 -5.76 14.43
N ILE A 61 -0.63 -6.02 13.15
CA ILE A 61 -0.03 -5.24 12.07
C ILE A 61 -0.84 -4.00 11.69
N LYS A 62 -2.10 -3.91 12.12
CA LYS A 62 -3.02 -2.80 11.81
C LYS A 62 -2.45 -1.41 12.16
N PRO A 63 -1.80 -1.17 13.31
CA PRO A 63 -1.19 0.14 13.61
C PRO A 63 -0.08 0.52 12.63
N ALA A 64 0.78 -0.44 12.25
CA ALA A 64 1.84 -0.20 11.28
C ALA A 64 1.27 0.10 9.89
N LEU A 65 0.22 -0.63 9.51
CA LEU A 65 -0.53 -0.38 8.28
C LEU A 65 -1.16 1.02 8.28
N ASP A 66 -1.77 1.48 9.37
CA ASP A 66 -2.41 2.80 9.45
C ASP A 66 -1.39 3.94 9.37
N VAL A 67 -0.23 3.78 10.01
CA VAL A 67 0.90 4.73 9.86
C VAL A 67 1.42 4.73 8.43
N ALA A 68 1.52 3.57 7.78
CA ALA A 68 1.97 3.48 6.40
C ALA A 68 0.95 4.11 5.43
N LEU A 69 -0.34 3.84 5.60
CA LEU A 69 -1.42 4.40 4.79
C LEU A 69 -1.56 5.92 4.96
N SER A 70 -1.37 6.45 6.17
CA SER A 70 -1.39 7.91 6.40
C SER A 70 -0.20 8.63 5.76
N ARG A 71 0.90 7.92 5.50
CA ARG A 71 2.10 8.45 4.80
C ARG A 71 2.08 8.17 3.30
N ALA A 72 1.30 7.21 2.85
CA ALA A 72 1.10 6.94 1.45
C ALA A 72 0.33 8.11 0.83
N ASP A 73 0.87 8.68 -0.24
CA ASP A 73 0.30 9.85 -0.90
C ASP A 73 -1.16 9.57 -1.31
N PRO A 74 -2.17 10.28 -0.78
CA PRO A 74 -3.58 9.99 -1.10
C PRO A 74 -3.95 10.23 -2.57
N GLN A 75 -3.09 10.91 -3.33
CA GLN A 75 -3.10 11.05 -4.78
C GLN A 75 -1.85 11.87 -5.14
N VAL A 76 -0.82 11.24 -5.71
CA VAL A 76 0.25 11.99 -6.37
C VAL A 76 -0.37 12.73 -7.57
N ARG A 77 -0.76 14.00 -7.37
CA ARG A 77 -1.43 14.83 -8.40
C ARG A 77 -0.46 15.54 -9.34
N SER A 78 0.83 15.48 -9.06
CA SER A 78 1.85 16.14 -9.86
C SER A 78 3.21 15.46 -9.65
N SER A 79 4.02 15.38 -10.71
CA SER A 79 5.25 14.59 -10.76
C SER A 79 6.50 15.35 -10.31
N CYS A 80 6.36 16.64 -10.02
CA CYS A 80 7.47 17.52 -9.67
C CYS A 80 6.96 18.68 -8.80
N PHE A 81 7.78 19.14 -7.85
CA PHE A 81 7.46 20.29 -6.99
C PHE A 81 7.05 21.56 -7.78
N CYS A 82 7.53 21.69 -9.02
CA CYS A 82 7.23 22.83 -9.89
C CYS A 82 5.95 22.65 -10.74
N SER A 83 5.30 21.49 -10.70
CA SER A 83 4.13 21.20 -11.55
C SER A 83 2.81 21.61 -10.87
N ARG A 84 1.98 22.36 -11.59
CA ARG A 84 0.64 22.77 -11.12
C ARG A 84 -0.29 21.55 -11.06
N PRO A 85 -1.15 21.44 -10.02
CA PRO A 85 -2.07 20.31 -9.89
C PRO A 85 -3.05 20.25 -11.06
N LEU A 86 -3.25 19.05 -11.60
CA LEU A 86 -4.19 18.76 -12.68
C LEU A 86 -5.63 18.65 -12.14
N ASP A 87 -6.17 19.74 -11.61
CA ASP A 87 -7.62 19.85 -11.38
C ASP A 87 -8.24 20.51 -12.62
N ALA A 88 -8.48 19.70 -13.65
CA ALA A 88 -9.27 20.08 -14.82
C ALA A 88 -10.75 19.79 -14.57
N ALA A 89 -11.48 20.79 -14.06
CA ALA A 89 -12.93 20.87 -14.20
C ALA A 89 -13.28 22.24 -14.80
N ALA A 90 -13.32 22.28 -16.13
CA ALA A 90 -13.99 23.34 -16.89
C ALA A 90 -15.52 23.09 -16.87
N PRO A 91 -16.37 23.94 -17.49
CA PRO A 91 -16.43 25.41 -17.56
C PRO A 91 -17.86 25.95 -17.23
N ALA A 92 -18.07 27.28 -17.11
CA ALA A 92 -19.29 28.03 -17.51
C ALA A 92 -19.31 29.47 -16.90
N PRO A 93 -20.22 30.38 -17.34
CA PRO A 93 -20.48 30.87 -18.68
C PRO A 93 -20.33 32.41 -18.77
N SER A 94 -20.50 32.95 -19.98
CA SER A 94 -20.54 34.38 -20.34
C SER A 94 -21.33 35.28 -19.38
N CYS A 95 -20.81 36.49 -19.09
CA CYS A 95 -21.62 37.67 -18.74
C CYS A 95 -20.89 39.00 -19.06
N CYS A 96 -21.32 39.63 -20.17
CA CYS A 96 -21.54 41.06 -20.47
C CYS A 96 -20.44 42.14 -20.32
N SER A 97 -20.20 42.79 -21.46
CA SER A 97 -19.88 44.20 -21.81
C SER A 97 -19.93 45.30 -20.74
N GLY A 98 -19.01 46.26 -20.91
CA GLY A 98 -19.06 47.64 -20.43
C GLY A 98 -17.96 48.46 -21.09
#